data_AF-A0A1M6NMI5-F1
#
_entry.id   AF-A0A1M6NMI5-F1
#
_cell.length_a   1.000
_cell.length_b   1.000
_cell.length_c   1.000
_cell.angle_alpha   90.00
_cell.angle_beta   90.00
_cell.angle_gamma   90.00
#
_symmetry.space_group_name_H-M   'P 1'
#
loop_
_entity.id
_entity.type
_entity.pdbx_description
1 polymer ?
#
loop_
_entity_poly.entity_id
_entity_poly.type
_entity_poly.pdbx_seq_one_letter_code
_entity_poly.pdbx_strand_id
1 'polypeptide(L)'
;MEKRQFSGMFRMGATSRPWGRRHASAMLVAFAVSVSGCATQQGQNPSGSVIDGPTQGTQLGSNLNGFLSQSGPGATVVLQDSPWGGNVEVMADATYYAASGRDCRQLQIMQLQGGNVRSAVACKTSDGSWVSQRLVTQTQAGRMSR
;
A
#
# COMPACT_ATOMS: atom_id res chain seq x y z
N MET A 1 3.22 -55.57 -61.02
CA MET A 1 2.01 -56.02 -60.31
C MET A 1 1.22 -54.76 -59.97
N GLU A 2 0.49 -54.21 -60.93
CA GLU A 2 -0.89 -54.54 -61.31
C GLU A 2 -1.93 -54.07 -60.27
N LYS A 3 -3.06 -53.61 -60.82
CA LYS A 3 -4.35 -53.20 -60.21
C LYS A 3 -4.46 -51.68 -60.07
N ARG A 4 -4.88 -50.97 -61.13
CA ARG A 4 -6.25 -50.85 -61.68
C ARG A 4 -7.31 -50.50 -60.63
N GLN A 5 -7.88 -49.31 -60.86
CA GLN A 5 -9.31 -48.97 -60.84
C GLN A 5 -10.04 -49.05 -59.49
N PHE A 6 -10.68 -47.95 -59.11
CA PHE A 6 -12.13 -47.97 -58.92
C PHE A 6 -12.72 -46.57 -59.13
N SER A 7 -13.55 -46.47 -60.18
CA SER A 7 -14.52 -45.40 -60.37
C SER A 7 -15.59 -45.47 -59.29
N GLY A 8 -16.02 -44.31 -58.80
CA GLY A 8 -17.19 -44.20 -57.94
C GLY A 8 -17.82 -42.82 -58.04
N MET A 9 -18.60 -42.60 -59.11
CA MET A 9 -19.59 -41.53 -59.17
C MET A 9 -20.63 -41.77 -58.09
N PHE A 10 -20.85 -40.81 -57.19
CA PHE A 10 -22.16 -40.62 -56.58
C PHE A 10 -22.57 -39.16 -56.61
N ARG A 11 -23.68 -38.95 -57.32
CA ARG A 11 -24.56 -37.79 -57.27
C ARG A 11 -24.99 -37.58 -55.82
N MET A 12 -25.17 -36.34 -55.42
CA MET A 12 -26.51 -35.76 -55.21
C MET A 12 -26.31 -34.41 -54.53
N GLY A 13 -26.63 -33.35 -55.27
CA GLY A 13 -26.91 -32.06 -54.67
C GLY A 13 -28.14 -32.18 -53.78
N ALA A 14 -28.00 -31.77 -52.52
CA ALA A 14 -29.12 -31.44 -51.67
C ALA A 14 -28.98 -29.96 -51.28
N THR A 15 -29.97 -29.21 -51.72
CA THR A 15 -30.20 -27.78 -51.54
C THR A 15 -30.19 -27.40 -50.06
N SER A 16 -29.26 -26.55 -49.66
CA SER A 16 -29.20 -25.97 -48.31
C SER A 16 -29.63 -24.51 -48.34
N ARG A 17 -30.84 -24.19 -47.87
CA ARG A 17 -31.26 -22.84 -47.45
C ARG A 17 -32.33 -22.98 -46.34
N PRO A 18 -32.57 -21.97 -45.49
CA PRO A 18 -31.77 -21.76 -44.27
C PRO A 18 -32.68 -21.43 -43.07
N TRP A 19 -32.59 -22.18 -41.99
CA TRP A 19 -33.28 -21.85 -40.73
C TRP A 19 -32.27 -22.04 -39.62
N GLY A 20 -31.64 -20.98 -39.15
CA GLY A 20 -32.28 -19.97 -38.34
C GLY A 20 -31.43 -19.89 -37.08
N ARG A 21 -30.42 -19.02 -37.10
CA ARG A 21 -30.49 -17.75 -36.36
C ARG A 21 -30.94 -17.91 -34.91
N ARG A 22 -30.40 -18.87 -34.14
CA ARG A 22 -30.71 -18.93 -32.69
C ARG A 22 -29.56 -19.33 -31.77
N HIS A 23 -28.30 -19.46 -32.21
CA HIS A 23 -27.22 -19.85 -31.28
C HIS A 23 -25.89 -19.09 -31.42
N ALA A 24 -25.77 -18.16 -32.36
CA ALA A 24 -24.50 -17.45 -32.58
C ALA A 24 -24.36 -16.13 -31.81
N SER A 25 -25.45 -15.54 -31.29
CA SER A 25 -25.42 -14.22 -30.65
C SER A 25 -25.39 -14.24 -29.12
N ALA A 26 -25.52 -15.39 -28.47
CA ALA A 26 -25.57 -15.48 -27.01
C ALA A 26 -24.19 -15.60 -26.34
N MET A 27 -23.10 -15.86 -27.09
CA MET A 27 -21.75 -16.01 -26.51
C MET A 27 -20.91 -14.72 -26.52
N LEU A 28 -21.31 -13.68 -27.23
CA LEU A 28 -20.54 -12.42 -27.31
C LEU A 28 -20.93 -11.37 -26.26
N VAL A 29 -22.09 -11.50 -25.61
CA VAL A 29 -22.54 -10.54 -24.58
C VAL A 29 -22.03 -10.92 -23.19
N ALA A 30 -21.72 -12.20 -22.94
CA ALA A 30 -21.28 -12.68 -21.63
C ALA A 30 -19.83 -12.28 -21.27
N PHE A 31 -19.01 -11.87 -22.24
CA PHE A 31 -17.61 -11.50 -21.99
C PHE A 31 -17.41 -9.99 -21.70
N ALA A 32 -18.42 -9.15 -21.94
CA ALA A 32 -18.30 -7.70 -21.76
C ALA A 32 -18.59 -7.22 -20.33
N VAL A 33 -19.07 -8.09 -19.43
CA VAL A 33 -19.51 -7.71 -18.07
C VAL A 33 -18.45 -7.99 -16.98
N SER A 34 -17.30 -8.59 -17.33
CA SER A 34 -16.25 -8.92 -16.34
C SER A 34 -15.17 -7.86 -16.16
N VAL A 35 -15.25 -6.70 -16.84
CA VAL A 35 -14.26 -5.60 -16.69
C VAL A 35 -14.86 -4.39 -15.95
N SER A 36 -15.57 -4.64 -14.86
CA SER A 36 -16.03 -3.58 -13.94
C SER A 36 -15.97 -4.07 -12.50
N GLY A 37 -14.76 -4.14 -11.93
CA GLY A 37 -14.62 -4.69 -10.57
C GLY A 37 -13.25 -4.61 -9.90
N CYS A 38 -12.42 -3.59 -10.13
CA CYS A 38 -11.28 -3.27 -9.26
C CYS A 38 -11.25 -1.78 -8.93
N ALA A 39 -12.39 -1.21 -8.54
CA ALA A 39 -12.44 0.12 -7.95
C ALA A 39 -13.57 0.20 -6.91
N THR A 40 -13.69 -0.83 -6.07
CA THR A 40 -14.68 -0.84 -5.00
C THR A 40 -14.00 -0.87 -3.65
N GLN A 41 -13.99 0.33 -3.06
CA GLN A 41 -13.84 0.63 -1.64
C GLN A 41 -12.45 0.35 -1.07
N GLN A 42 -11.54 1.30 -1.34
CA GLN A 42 -10.49 1.64 -0.40
C GLN A 42 -11.18 2.16 0.87
N GLY A 43 -11.49 1.24 1.79
CA GLY A 43 -11.76 1.61 3.18
C GLY A 43 -10.66 2.55 3.62
N GLN A 44 -11.04 3.60 4.35
CA GLN A 44 -10.14 4.62 4.90
C GLN A 44 -9.08 3.94 5.79
N ASN A 45 -8.06 3.43 5.14
CA ASN A 45 -6.83 2.95 5.68
C ASN A 45 -5.80 3.82 4.95
N PRO A 46 -5.00 4.66 5.64
CA PRO A 46 -4.00 5.52 5.01
C PRO A 46 -2.80 4.74 4.44
N SER A 47 -3.03 3.52 3.96
CA SER A 47 -2.06 2.63 3.36
C SER A 47 -2.08 2.82 1.84
N GLY A 48 -1.10 3.54 1.32
CA GLY A 48 -0.77 3.54 -0.11
C GLY A 48 -1.07 4.84 -0.83
N SER A 49 -0.30 5.88 -0.52
CA SER A 49 -0.10 6.97 -1.47
C SER A 49 1.33 7.48 -1.32
N VAL A 50 2.18 7.09 -2.26
CA VAL A 50 3.42 7.78 -2.56
C VAL A 50 3.06 9.06 -3.32
N ILE A 51 2.49 10.05 -2.62
CA ILE A 51 2.33 11.38 -3.18
C ILE A 51 3.53 12.18 -2.74
N ASP A 52 4.46 12.27 -3.68
CA ASP A 52 5.63 13.13 -3.71
C ASP A 52 5.20 14.57 -3.41
N GLY A 53 5.24 14.93 -2.14
CA GLY A 53 4.77 16.23 -1.64
C GLY A 53 5.55 16.61 -0.38
N PRO A 54 5.89 17.90 -0.21
CA PRO A 54 6.75 18.37 0.88
C PRO A 54 6.16 18.12 2.29
N THR A 55 4.86 17.84 2.37
CA THR A 55 4.09 17.54 3.59
C THR A 55 3.50 16.13 3.55
N GLN A 56 4.23 15.15 3.02
CA GLN A 56 3.85 13.76 3.21
C GLN A 56 4.02 13.41 4.69
N GLY A 57 3.01 12.80 5.34
CA GLY A 57 3.03 12.38 6.75
C GLY A 57 1.85 12.84 7.58
N THR A 58 1.71 12.31 8.81
CA THR A 58 0.73 12.80 9.79
C THR A 58 1.34 13.93 10.62
N GLN A 59 0.65 15.06 10.70
CA GLN A 59 1.09 16.21 11.49
C GLN A 59 1.18 15.84 12.97
N LEU A 60 2.26 16.27 13.61
CA LEU A 60 2.43 16.11 15.05
C LEU A 60 1.85 17.31 15.80
N GLY A 61 1.29 17.07 16.98
CA GLY A 61 0.84 18.14 17.87
C GLY A 61 1.99 19.06 18.29
N SER A 62 1.67 20.29 18.71
CA SER A 62 2.66 21.32 19.06
C SER A 62 3.65 20.87 20.15
N ASN A 63 3.19 20.12 21.14
CA ASN A 63 4.03 19.59 22.21
C ASN A 63 5.12 18.64 21.69
N LEU A 64 4.72 17.66 20.87
CA LEU A 64 5.67 16.71 20.28
C LEU A 64 6.60 17.38 19.27
N ASN A 65 6.10 18.37 18.52
CA ASN A 65 6.92 19.19 17.62
C ASN A 65 8.04 19.95 18.34
N GLY A 66 7.69 20.62 19.44
CA GLY A 66 8.65 21.33 20.29
C GLY A 66 9.66 20.37 20.90
N PHE A 67 9.18 19.24 21.43
CA PHE A 67 10.03 18.18 21.98
C PHE A 67 11.06 17.69 20.96
N LEU A 68 10.64 17.26 19.76
CA LEU A 68 11.57 16.73 18.75
C LEU A 68 12.61 17.74 18.28
N SER A 69 12.27 19.03 18.31
CA SER A 69 13.15 20.13 17.91
C SER A 69 14.21 20.49 18.95
N GLN A 70 13.95 20.22 20.23
CA GLN A 70 14.79 20.64 21.35
C GLN A 70 15.49 19.47 22.06
N SER A 71 14.97 18.26 21.89
CA SER A 71 15.41 17.10 22.66
C SER A 71 16.68 16.46 22.10
N GLY A 72 17.57 16.02 23.00
CA GLY A 72 18.73 15.20 22.65
C GLY A 72 18.34 13.75 22.30
N PRO A 73 19.29 12.92 21.85
CA PRO A 73 19.08 11.49 21.64
C PRO A 73 18.72 10.77 22.95
N GLY A 74 17.76 9.86 22.90
CA GLY A 74 17.30 9.08 24.07
C GLY A 74 16.38 9.86 25.02
N ALA A 75 16.04 11.11 24.69
CA ALA A 75 15.06 11.87 25.46
C ALA A 75 13.66 11.27 25.29
N THR A 76 12.82 11.46 26.31
CA THR A 76 11.49 10.86 26.37
C THR A 76 10.43 11.87 26.79
N VAL A 77 9.21 11.73 26.26
CA VAL A 77 8.04 12.53 26.63
C VAL A 77 6.79 11.65 26.71
N VAL A 78 5.92 11.94 27.69
CA VAL A 78 4.61 11.29 27.80
C VAL A 78 3.54 12.20 27.18
N LEU A 79 2.73 11.63 26.29
CA LEU A 79 1.68 12.33 25.56
C LEU A 79 0.32 11.72 25.88
N GLN A 80 -0.63 12.59 26.25
CA GLN A 80 -2.02 12.19 26.49
C GLN A 80 -2.80 11.98 25.19
N ASP A 81 -2.43 12.71 24.14
CA ASP A 81 -2.97 12.58 22.79
C ASP A 81 -1.82 12.56 21.79
N SER A 82 -1.83 11.57 20.89
CA SER A 82 -0.82 11.44 19.84
C SER A 82 -1.38 10.68 18.63
N PRO A 83 -0.72 10.76 17.45
CA PRO A 83 -1.10 9.97 16.28
C PRO A 83 -1.04 8.45 16.49
N TRP A 84 -0.38 7.99 17.55
CA TRP A 84 -0.27 6.57 17.91
C TRP A 84 -1.22 6.14 19.03
N GLY A 85 -2.14 7.03 19.43
CA GLY A 85 -3.05 6.83 20.55
C GLY A 85 -2.70 7.72 21.75
N GLY A 86 -3.55 7.68 22.77
CA GLY A 86 -3.33 8.41 24.01
C GLY A 86 -2.49 7.64 25.02
N ASN A 87 -1.97 8.34 26.02
CA ASN A 87 -1.13 7.81 27.10
C ASN A 87 0.06 6.99 26.57
N VAL A 88 0.85 7.61 25.69
CA VAL A 88 2.05 6.99 25.13
C VAL A 88 3.30 7.69 25.63
N GLU A 89 4.34 6.90 25.87
CA GLU A 89 5.68 7.38 26.10
C GLU A 89 6.46 7.32 24.78
N VAL A 90 7.04 8.44 24.36
CA VAL A 90 7.76 8.61 23.11
C VAL A 90 9.22 8.88 23.42
N MET A 91 10.09 7.94 23.08
CA MET A 91 11.54 8.12 23.12
C MET A 91 12.06 8.49 21.73
N ALA A 92 12.88 9.53 21.62
CA ALA A 92 13.45 10.00 20.37
C ALA A 92 14.93 9.65 20.23
N ASP A 93 15.28 8.86 19.22
CA ASP A 93 16.67 8.52 18.89
C ASP A 93 17.39 9.70 18.24
N ALA A 94 18.67 9.55 17.90
CA ALA A 94 19.44 10.60 17.23
C ALA A 94 18.84 10.99 15.87
N THR A 95 19.06 12.25 15.47
CA THR A 95 18.73 12.74 14.13
C THR A 95 19.65 12.12 13.09
N TYR A 96 19.05 11.67 11.98
CA TYR A 96 19.76 11.15 10.81
C TYR A 96 19.20 11.80 9.54
N TYR A 97 20.06 11.99 8.54
CA TYR A 97 19.64 12.51 7.24
C TYR A 97 19.14 11.36 6.35
N ALA A 98 17.85 11.36 6.03
CA ALA A 98 17.23 10.29 5.25
C ALA A 98 17.43 10.48 3.74
N ALA A 99 17.26 9.41 2.97
CA ALA A 99 17.29 9.45 1.50
C ALA A 99 16.19 10.37 0.90
N SER A 100 15.18 10.74 1.68
CA SER A 100 14.18 11.76 1.32
C SER A 100 14.73 13.18 1.34
N GLY A 101 15.99 13.39 1.71
CA GLY A 101 16.61 14.72 1.80
C GLY A 101 16.19 15.51 3.04
N ARG A 102 15.75 14.82 4.09
CA ARG A 102 15.19 15.43 5.31
C ARG A 102 15.86 14.87 6.55
N ASP A 103 15.97 15.72 7.57
CA ASP A 103 16.32 15.29 8.92
C ASP A 103 15.17 14.45 9.49
N CYS A 104 15.47 13.20 9.85
CA CYS A 104 14.52 12.28 10.43
C CYS A 104 15.05 11.74 11.77
N ARG A 105 14.14 11.29 12.62
CA ARG A 105 14.43 10.64 13.89
C ARG A 105 13.59 9.39 14.01
N GLN A 106 14.22 8.31 14.47
CA GLN A 106 13.48 7.12 14.89
C GLN A 106 12.88 7.38 16.26
N LEU A 107 11.64 6.92 16.43
CA LEU A 107 10.88 7.04 17.66
C LEU A 107 10.52 5.64 18.15
N GLN A 108 10.63 5.44 19.46
CA GLN A 108 10.04 4.30 20.14
C GLN A 108 8.80 4.78 20.87
N ILE A 109 7.66 4.22 20.52
CA ILE A 109 6.37 4.55 21.10
C ILE A 109 5.98 3.40 22.00
N MET A 110 5.91 3.64 23.30
CA MET A 110 5.46 2.68 24.30
C MET A 110 4.10 3.08 24.82
N GLN A 111 3.12 2.19 24.69
CA GLN A 111 1.79 2.43 25.23
C GLN A 111 1.81 2.14 26.74
N LEU A 112 1.51 3.15 27.57
CA LEU A 112 1.56 3.02 29.03
C LEU A 112 0.55 2.00 29.55
N GLN A 113 -0.56 1.83 28.82
CA GLN A 113 -1.52 0.76 29.06
C GLN A 113 -1.27 -0.38 28.07
N GLY A 114 -0.89 -1.55 28.60
CA GLY A 114 -0.66 -2.76 27.81
C GLY A 114 0.78 -2.97 27.33
N GLY A 115 1.69 -2.02 27.53
CA GLY A 115 3.13 -2.21 27.32
C GLY A 115 3.55 -2.47 25.87
N ASN A 116 2.67 -2.22 24.91
CA ASN A 116 2.98 -2.42 23.50
C ASN A 116 4.01 -1.38 23.04
N VAL A 117 5.14 -1.85 22.50
CA VAL A 117 6.19 -1.00 21.94
C VAL A 117 6.15 -1.09 20.42
N ARG A 118 6.11 0.06 19.74
CA ARG A 118 6.17 0.17 18.28
C ARG A 118 7.18 1.22 17.86
N SER A 119 7.79 1.00 16.69
CA SER A 119 8.70 1.98 16.09
C SER A 119 7.91 2.92 15.16
N ALA A 120 8.29 4.19 15.18
CA ALA A 120 7.82 5.22 14.25
C ALA A 120 9.01 6.07 13.75
N VAL A 121 8.81 6.83 12.68
CA VAL A 121 9.81 7.79 12.19
C VAL A 121 9.13 9.14 12.10
N ALA A 122 9.79 10.18 12.60
CA ALA A 122 9.38 11.56 12.38
C ALA A 122 10.43 12.27 11.54
N CYS A 123 10.00 13.00 10.52
CA CYS A 123 10.89 13.77 9.65
C CYS A 123 10.53 15.25 9.70
N LYS A 124 11.55 16.10 9.65
CA LYS A 124 11.43 17.55 9.66
C LYS A 124 11.06 18.06 8.29
N THR A 125 9.96 18.80 8.16
CA THR A 125 9.50 19.44 6.93
C THR A 125 10.29 20.73 6.67
N SER A 126 10.12 21.32 5.48
CA SER A 126 10.81 22.56 5.08
C SER A 126 10.43 23.77 5.94
N ASP A 127 9.24 23.78 6.53
CA ASP A 127 8.77 24.80 7.48
C ASP A 127 9.36 24.62 8.90
N GLY A 128 10.14 23.57 9.12
CA GLY A 128 10.76 23.24 10.40
C GLY A 128 9.87 22.44 11.36
N SER A 129 8.62 22.14 11.00
CA SER A 129 7.77 21.23 11.75
C SER A 129 8.17 19.76 11.53
N TRP A 130 7.63 18.86 12.34
CA TRP A 130 7.85 17.43 12.26
C TRP A 130 6.55 16.71 11.90
N VAL A 131 6.67 15.72 11.03
CA VAL A 131 5.58 14.85 10.59
C VAL A 131 5.96 13.40 10.77
N SER A 132 5.04 12.56 11.28
CA SER A 132 5.29 11.13 11.36
C SER A 132 5.08 10.45 10.02
N GLN A 133 6.01 9.57 9.67
CA GLN A 133 5.92 8.63 8.55
C GLN A 133 5.68 7.21 9.05
N ARG A 134 5.04 6.41 8.20
CA ARG A 134 5.04 4.96 8.37
C ARG A 134 6.41 4.40 7.97
N LEU A 135 6.97 3.52 8.81
CA LEU A 135 8.14 2.73 8.39
C LEU A 135 7.73 1.76 7.29
N VAL A 136 8.38 1.87 6.13
CA VAL A 136 8.22 0.92 5.02
C VAL A 136 9.11 -0.32 5.24
N THR A 137 10.23 -0.15 5.96
CA THR A 137 11.14 -1.22 6.31
C THR A 137 11.51 -1.06 7.77
N GLN A 138 11.15 -2.03 8.60
CA GLN A 138 11.67 -2.12 9.95
C GLN A 138 12.99 -2.89 9.85
N THR A 139 14.11 -2.18 9.77
CA THR A 139 15.41 -2.83 9.84
C THR A 139 15.53 -3.40 11.25
N GLN A 140 15.47 -4.72 11.36
CA GLN A 140 15.59 -5.48 12.61
C GLN A 140 17.03 -5.41 13.20
N ALA A 141 17.78 -4.35 12.87
CA ALA A 141 19.14 -4.10 13.33
C ALA A 141 19.19 -3.69 14.82
N GLY A 142 18.07 -3.20 15.38
CA GLY A 142 17.99 -2.81 16.80
C GLY A 142 17.79 -3.95 17.81
N ARG A 143 17.56 -5.20 17.36
CA ARG A 143 17.33 -6.36 18.26
C ARG A 143 18.54 -7.27 18.45
N MET A 144 19.70 -6.96 17.86
CA MET A 144 20.93 -7.78 18.00
C MET A 144 21.97 -7.19 18.97
N SER A 145 21.56 -6.37 19.93
CA SER A 145 22.45 -5.93 21.02
C SER A 145 21.68 -5.66 22.30
N ARG A 146 21.23 -6.72 22.98
CA ARG A 146 21.65 -7.02 24.35
C ARG A 146 21.12 -8.38 24.80
#